data_AF-A0A026WJA1-F1
#
_entry.id   AF-A0A026WJA1-F1
#
_cell.length_a   1.000
_cell.length_b   1.000
_cell.length_c   1.000
_cell.angle_alpha   90.00
_cell.angle_beta   90.00
_cell.angle_gamma   90.00
#
_symmetry.space_group_name_H-M   'P 1'
#
loop_
_entity.id
_entity.type
_entity.pdbx_description
1 polymer ?
#
loop_
_entity_poly.entity_id
_entity_poly.type
_entity_poly.pdbx_seq_one_letter_code
_entity_poly.pdbx_strand_id
1 'polypeptide(L)'
;IKEHRSDILKRDSCLSVVSKHRVNIDHEFDWDNVKVLHHESHLRKREIAEMCFIKRHSNAINIQRDTDNLPGVYDSILKNT
;
A
#
# COMPACT_ATOMS: atom_id res chain seq x y z
N ILE A 1 -2.10 4.30 -12.01
CA ILE A 1 -0.81 4.04 -12.72
C ILE A 1 -0.15 5.31 -13.25
N LYS A 2 -0.78 6.11 -14.11
CA LYS A 2 -0.16 7.35 -14.67
C LYS A 2 0.41 8.27 -13.58
N GLU A 3 -0.32 8.46 -12.50
CA GLU A 3 0.13 9.22 -11.32
C GLU A 3 1.44 8.68 -10.75
N HIS A 4 1.55 7.38 -10.47
CA HIS A 4 2.79 6.78 -9.95
C HIS A 4 3.96 6.85 -10.93
N ARG A 5 3.69 6.79 -12.25
CA ARG A 5 4.73 6.91 -13.27
C ARG A 5 5.30 8.34 -13.34
N SER A 6 4.46 9.36 -13.21
CA SER A 6 4.92 10.76 -13.20
C SER A 6 5.49 11.21 -11.85
N ASP A 7 5.13 10.52 -10.76
CA ASP A 7 5.56 10.86 -9.40
C ASP A 7 7.09 10.86 -9.23
N ILE A 8 7.82 10.02 -9.97
CA ILE A 8 9.29 9.96 -9.95
C ILE A 8 9.97 11.26 -10.42
N LEU A 9 9.24 12.14 -11.11
CA LEU A 9 9.73 13.44 -11.57
C LEU A 9 9.64 14.52 -10.49
N LYS A 10 8.98 14.25 -9.36
CA LYS A 10 8.88 15.19 -8.24
C LYS A 10 10.22 15.28 -7.49
N ARG A 11 10.35 16.31 -6.66
CA ARG A 11 11.47 16.40 -5.70
C ARG A 11 11.44 15.20 -4.76
N ASP A 12 12.60 14.74 -4.32
CA ASP A 12 12.76 13.56 -3.45
C ASP A 12 11.83 13.57 -2.21
N SER A 13 11.74 14.71 -1.53
CA SER A 13 10.87 14.88 -0.35
C SER A 13 9.37 14.72 -0.64
N CYS A 14 8.97 14.88 -1.91
CA CYS A 14 7.60 14.79 -2.38
C CYS A 14 7.27 13.45 -3.04
N LEU A 15 8.23 12.52 -3.14
CA LEU A 15 8.00 11.20 -3.72
C LEU A 15 7.05 10.39 -2.84
N SER A 16 6.11 9.71 -3.49
CA SER A 16 5.31 8.65 -2.87
C SER A 16 6.20 7.49 -2.46
N VAL A 17 5.68 6.63 -1.57
CA VAL A 17 6.45 5.45 -1.10
C VAL A 17 6.82 4.52 -2.24
N VAL A 18 5.91 4.39 -3.21
CA VAL A 18 6.11 3.60 -4.42
C VAL A 18 7.31 4.14 -5.21
N SER A 19 7.35 5.44 -5.49
CA SER A 19 8.48 6.03 -6.23
C SER A 19 9.79 6.02 -5.45
N LYS A 20 9.76 6.28 -4.13
CA LYS A 20 10.95 6.17 -3.28
C LYS A 20 11.54 4.76 -3.33
N HIS A 21 10.68 3.74 -3.25
CA HIS A 21 11.11 2.35 -3.34
C HIS A 21 11.75 2.04 -4.70
N ARG A 22 11.14 2.49 -5.81
CA ARG A 22 11.71 2.31 -7.16
C ARG A 22 13.11 2.91 -7.28
N VAL A 23 13.28 4.17 -6.84
CA VAL A 23 14.55 4.90 -6.95
C VAL A 23 15.62 4.30 -6.04
N ASN A 24 15.27 3.97 -4.79
CA ASN A 24 16.26 3.54 -3.80
C ASN A 24 16.73 2.09 -4.01
N ILE A 25 15.91 1.25 -4.65
CA ILE A 25 16.18 -0.18 -4.83
C ILE A 25 16.33 -0.56 -6.32
N ASP A 26 16.28 0.43 -7.21
CA ASP A 26 16.32 0.24 -8.67
C ASP A 26 15.30 -0.81 -9.15
N HIS A 27 14.08 -0.72 -8.60
CA HIS A 27 13.00 -1.67 -8.85
C HIS A 27 11.99 -1.08 -9.83
N GLU A 28 11.71 -1.78 -10.93
CA GLU A 28 10.59 -1.47 -11.82
C GLU A 28 9.41 -2.40 -11.56
N PHE A 29 8.23 -1.83 -11.30
CA PHE A 29 7.02 -2.61 -11.09
C PHE A 29 6.45 -3.12 -12.43
N ASP A 30 5.93 -4.34 -12.42
CA ASP A 30 5.07 -4.84 -13.50
C ASP A 30 3.69 -4.20 -13.39
N TRP A 31 3.53 -3.05 -14.04
CA TRP A 31 2.29 -2.27 -14.01
C TRP A 31 1.16 -2.89 -14.82
N ASP A 32 1.48 -3.75 -15.79
CA ASP A 32 0.53 -4.27 -16.76
C ASP A 32 -0.07 -5.60 -16.28
N ASN A 33 0.66 -6.35 -15.46
CA ASN A 33 0.22 -7.62 -14.88
C ASN A 33 -0.13 -7.51 -13.39
N VAL A 34 -0.89 -6.48 -13.02
CA VAL A 34 -1.35 -6.31 -11.64
C VAL A 34 -2.59 -7.14 -11.34
N LYS A 35 -2.59 -7.85 -10.19
CA LYS A 35 -3.76 -8.59 -9.70
C LYS A 35 -4.54 -7.72 -8.72
N VAL A 36 -5.82 -7.47 -9.02
CA VAL A 36 -6.74 -6.84 -8.08
C VAL A 36 -7.13 -7.85 -6.99
N LEU A 37 -6.78 -7.57 -5.74
CA LEU A 37 -7.06 -8.46 -4.60
C LEU A 37 -8.49 -8.30 -4.07
N HIS A 38 -9.07 -7.10 -4.18
CA HIS A 38 -10.40 -6.79 -3.68
C HIS A 38 -10.98 -5.58 -4.42
N HIS A 39 -12.31 -5.54 -4.55
CA HIS A 39 -13.05 -4.44 -5.14
C HIS A 39 -14.29 -4.12 -4.30
N GLU A 40 -14.47 -2.86 -3.94
CA GLU A 40 -15.62 -2.36 -3.18
C GLU A 40 -15.98 -0.95 -3.62
N SER A 41 -17.28 -0.71 -3.81
CA SER A 41 -17.81 0.56 -4.29
C SER A 41 -17.92 1.61 -3.18
N HIS A 42 -18.22 1.17 -1.95
CA HIS A 42 -18.33 2.05 -0.80
C HIS A 42 -16.95 2.39 -0.23
N LEU A 43 -16.60 3.67 -0.27
CA LEU A 43 -15.29 4.17 0.15
C LEU A 43 -14.85 3.62 1.52
N ARG A 44 -15.69 3.76 2.55
CA ARG A 44 -15.35 3.35 3.91
C ARG A 44 -15.09 1.83 4.03
N LYS A 45 -15.85 1.01 3.30
CA LYS A 45 -15.63 -0.44 3.30
C LYS A 45 -14.35 -0.80 2.55
N ARG A 46 -14.06 -0.09 1.46
CA ARG A 46 -12.82 -0.26 0.68
C ARG A 46 -11.60 0.10 1.51
N GLU A 47 -11.63 1.19 2.27
CA GLU A 47 -10.54 1.61 3.16
C GLU A 47 -10.25 0.56 4.24
N ILE A 48 -11.29 0.03 4.89
CA ILE A 48 -11.14 -1.03 5.89
C ILE A 48 -10.56 -2.30 5.25
N ALA A 49 -11.07 -2.71 4.09
CA ALA A 49 -10.56 -3.87 3.38
C ALA A 49 -9.08 -3.69 3.00
N GLU A 50 -8.72 -2.53 2.44
CA GLU A 50 -7.34 -2.18 2.08
C GLU A 50 -6.39 -2.28 3.28
N MET A 51 -6.77 -1.71 4.43
CA MET A 51 -6.00 -1.84 5.67
C MET A 51 -5.79 -3.30 6.07
N CYS A 52 -6.85 -4.13 6.03
CA CYS A 52 -6.74 -5.56 6.34
C CYS A 52 -5.80 -6.30 5.38
N PHE A 53 -5.94 -6.09 4.07
CA PHE A 53 -5.06 -6.72 3.08
C PHE A 53 -3.60 -6.30 3.29
N ILE A 54 -3.33 -5.01 3.48
CA ILE A 54 -1.98 -4.49 3.73
C ILE A 54 -1.37 -5.11 5.00
N LYS A 55 -2.12 -5.17 6.12
CA LYS A 55 -1.64 -5.72 7.39
C LYS A 55 -1.28 -7.21 7.34
N ARG A 56 -1.91 -7.98 6.46
CA ARG A 56 -1.63 -9.41 6.26
C ARG A 56 -0.31 -9.64 5.52
N HIS A 57 0.12 -8.69 4.70
CA HIS A 57 1.33 -8.83 3.90
C HIS A 57 2.55 -8.27 4.63
N SER A 58 3.46 -9.15 5.04
CA SER A 58 4.70 -8.78 5.75
C SER A 58 5.64 -7.87 4.94
N ASN A 59 5.54 -7.92 3.60
CA ASN A 59 6.39 -7.17 2.68
C ASN A 59 5.67 -5.98 2.04
N ALA A 60 4.55 -5.53 2.62
CA ALA A 60 3.84 -4.37 2.11
C ALA A 60 4.69 -3.10 2.27
N ILE A 61 4.81 -2.32 1.20
CA ILE A 61 5.54 -1.04 1.21
C ILE A 61 4.67 0.14 1.62
N ASN A 62 3.35 -0.04 1.78
CA ASN A 62 2.42 1.03 2.11
C ASN A 62 2.74 1.66 3.49
N ILE A 63 2.60 2.98 3.60
CA ILE A 63 2.57 3.66 4.90
C ILE A 63 1.25 3.31 5.59
N GLN A 64 1.31 2.79 6.82
CA GLN A 64 0.15 2.26 7.56
C GLN A 64 -0.25 3.14 8.77
N ARG A 65 -0.20 4.47 8.59
CA ARG A 65 -0.47 5.45 9.67
C ARG A 65 -1.88 5.35 10.26
N ASP A 66 -2.83 4.84 9.47
CA ASP A 66 -4.19 4.53 9.87
C ASP A 66 -4.28 3.46 10.95
N THR A 67 -3.22 2.67 11.14
CA THR A 67 -3.16 1.60 12.14
C THR A 67 -2.22 1.89 13.33
N ASP A 68 -1.60 3.07 13.39
CA ASP A 68 -0.62 3.40 14.45
C ASP A 68 -1.20 3.30 15.86
N ASN A 69 -2.51 3.56 16.00
CA ASN A 69 -3.23 3.50 17.28
C ASN A 69 -4.07 2.21 17.45
N LEU A 70 -3.93 1.23 16.55
CA LEU A 70 -4.63 -0.04 16.67
C LEU A 70 -3.90 -0.95 17.67
N PRO A 71 -4.56 -1.41 18.75
CA PRO A 71 -3.91 -2.29 19.71
C PRO A 71 -3.43 -3.59 19.06
N GLY A 72 -2.19 -4.01 19.35
CA GLY A 72 -1.59 -5.21 18.76
C GLY A 72 -2.33 -6.52 19.08
N VAL A 73 -3.27 -6.53 20.03
CA VAL A 73 -4.15 -7.70 20.27
C VAL A 73 -4.98 -8.06 19.04
N TYR A 74 -5.25 -7.11 18.15
CA TYR A 74 -6.00 -7.33 16.91
C TYR A 74 -5.16 -7.93 15.78
N ASP A 75 -3.82 -7.94 15.90
CA ASP A 75 -2.93 -8.46 14.85
C ASP A 75 -3.23 -9.92 14.51
N SER A 76 -3.52 -10.74 15.52
CA SER A 76 -3.84 -12.16 15.33
C SER A 76 -5.12 -12.36 14.53
N ILE A 77 -6.12 -11.51 14.74
CA ILE A 77 -7.38 -11.55 13.99
C ILE A 77 -7.15 -11.11 12.54
N LEU A 78 -6.40 -10.03 12.36
CA LEU A 78 -6.14 -9.46 11.03
C LEU A 78 -5.25 -10.34 10.16
N LYS A 79 -4.25 -11.00 10.75
CA LYS A 79 -3.28 -11.85 10.04
C LYS A 79 -3.79 -13.26 9.72
N ASN A 80 -4.77 -13.77 10.49
CA ASN A 80 -5.29 -15.14 10.34
C ASN A 80 -6.60 -15.25 9.54
N THR A 81 -7.05 -14.17 8.92
CA THR A 81 -8.19 -14.16 7.99
C THR A 81 -7.73 -13.98 6.56
#